data_AF-A0A356U8D8-F1
#
_entry.id   AF-A0A356U8D8-F1
#
_cell.length_a   1.000
_cell.length_b   1.000
_cell.length_c   1.000
_cell.angle_alpha   90.00
_cell.angle_beta   90.00
_cell.angle_gamma   90.00
#
_symmetry.space_group_name_H-M   'P 1'
#
loop_
_entity.id
_entity.type
_entity.pdbx_description
1 polymer ?
#
loop_
_entity_poly.entity_id
_entity_poly.type
_entity_poly.pdbx_seq_one_letter_code
_entity_poly.pdbx_strand_id
1 'polypeptide(L)' 'MVKKLSKKIAICSSGSSPSSPVDGRFGRCNCFMLWDSETKQYEALSNTGPEAAHGAGTGAV' A
#
# COMPACT_ATOMS: atom_id res chain seq x y z
N MET A 1 2.85 -22.75 17.67
CA MET A 1 2.03 -21.53 17.51
C MET A 1 1.98 -21.19 16.03
N VAL A 2 0.87 -21.45 15.35
CA VAL A 2 0.74 -21.12 13.92
C VAL A 2 0.25 -19.68 13.82
N LYS A 3 1.02 -18.81 13.16
CA LYS A 3 0.63 -17.42 12.91
C LYS A 3 -0.56 -17.45 11.95
N LYS A 4 -1.75 -17.03 12.40
CA LYS A 4 -2.92 -16.90 11.53
C LYS A 4 -2.58 -15.89 10.44
N LEU A 5 -2.68 -16.30 9.18
CA LEU A 5 -2.47 -15.39 8.05
C LEU A 5 -3.74 -14.53 7.91
N SER A 6 -3.66 -13.24 8.24
CA SER A 6 -4.76 -12.30 7.98
C SER A 6 -4.66 -11.78 6.55
N LYS A 7 -5.79 -11.78 5.82
CA LYS A 7 -5.87 -11.16 4.49
C LYS A 7 -5.89 -9.64 4.67
N LYS A 8 -4.92 -8.95 4.10
CA LYS A 8 -4.85 -7.48 4.08
C LYS A 8 -5.26 -6.94 2.72
N ILE A 9 -5.86 -5.76 2.71
CA ILE A 9 -6.20 -4.99 1.51
C ILE A 9 -5.16 -3.90 1.35
N ALA A 10 -4.45 -3.88 0.22
CA ALA A 10 -3.54 -2.79 -0.12
C ALA A 10 -4.29 -1.69 -0.88
N ILE A 11 -4.14 -0.44 -0.45
CA ILE A 11 -4.76 0.74 -1.05
C ILE A 11 -3.66 1.70 -1.48
N CYS A 12 -3.63 2.06 -2.76
CA CYS A 12 -2.70 3.07 -3.29
C CYS A 12 -3.05 4.45 -2.74
N SER A 13 -2.14 5.03 -1.97
CA SER A 13 -2.37 6.29 -1.28
C SER A 13 -1.34 7.34 -1.71
N SER A 14 -1.76 8.59 -1.75
CA SER A 14 -0.85 9.73 -1.95
C SER A 14 -0.06 10.08 -0.68
N GLY A 15 -0.41 9.50 0.48
CA GLY A 15 0.27 9.73 1.76
C GLY A 15 -0.01 8.68 2.84
N SER A 16 0.73 8.74 3.94
CA SER A 16 0.70 7.73 5.01
C SER A 16 -0.41 7.93 6.07
N SER A 17 -1.22 8.98 5.93
CA SER A 17 -2.41 9.21 6.77
C SER A 17 -3.65 8.51 6.19
N PRO A 18 -4.57 7.96 6.99
CA PRO A 18 -5.87 7.45 6.52
C PRO A 18 -6.75 8.48 5.82
N SER A 19 -6.53 9.77 6.07
CA SER A 19 -7.23 10.86 5.38
C SER A 19 -6.61 11.22 4.03
N SER A 20 -5.48 10.58 3.66
CA SER A 20 -4.82 10.86 2.38
C SER A 20 -5.68 10.36 1.21
N PRO A 21 -5.74 11.10 0.10
CA PRO A 21 -6.42 10.65 -1.11
C PRO A 21 -5.87 9.32 -1.66
N VAL A 22 -6.75 8.57 -2.32
CA VAL A 22 -6.35 7.44 -3.17
C VAL A 22 -5.59 7.96 -4.38
N ASP A 23 -4.46 7.33 -4.72
CA ASP A 23 -3.69 7.62 -5.93
C ASP A 23 -4.07 6.64 -7.05
N GLY A 24 -4.50 7.17 -8.20
CA GLY A 24 -4.90 6.37 -9.36
C GLY A 24 -3.73 5.67 -10.08
N ARG A 25 -2.48 5.97 -9.71
CA ARG A 25 -1.28 5.40 -10.34
C ARG A 25 -0.73 4.29 -9.46
N PHE A 26 -1.26 3.08 -9.56
CA PHE A 26 -0.90 1.96 -8.67
C PHE A 26 0.61 1.82 -8.43
N GLY A 27 1.39 1.66 -9.50
CA GLY A 27 2.85 1.48 -9.40
C GLY A 27 3.63 2.71 -8.93
N ARG A 28 3.02 3.90 -8.91
CA ARG A 28 3.67 5.18 -8.60
C ARG A 28 2.95 5.95 -7.50
N CYS A 29 2.08 5.30 -6.73
CA CYS A 29 1.55 5.91 -5.52
C CYS A 29 2.71 6.13 -4.54
N ASN A 30 2.54 7.05 -3.60
CA ASN A 30 3.56 7.36 -2.61
C ASN A 30 3.76 6.18 -1.63
N CYS A 31 2.67 5.55 -1.24
CA CYS A 31 2.68 4.39 -0.35
C CYS A 31 1.43 3.53 -0.52
N PHE A 32 1.50 2.28 -0.05
CA PHE A 32 0.37 1.39 0.09
C PHE A 32 -0.14 1.42 1.54
N MET A 33 -1.40 1.76 1.74
CA MET A 33 -2.07 1.56 3.02
C MET A 33 -2.55 0.12 3.10
N LEU A 34 -1.99 -0.66 4.02
CA LEU A 34 -2.38 -2.04 4.25
C LEU A 34 -3.44 -2.08 5.35
N TRP A 35 -4.68 -2.37 4.96
CA TRP A 35 -5.83 -2.47 5.86
C TRP A 35 -6.11 -3.91 6.24
N ASP A 36 -6.21 -4.18 7.54
CA ASP A 36 -6.68 -5.46 8.07
C ASP A 36 -8.15 -5.32 8.48
N SER A 37 -9.05 -5.97 7.72
CA SER A 37 -10.49 -5.89 7.96
C SER A 37 -10.96 -6.64 9.21
N GLU A 38 -10.16 -7.58 9.73
CA GLU A 38 -10.49 -8.32 10.96
C GLU A 38 -10.21 -7.47 12.19
N THR A 39 -9.03 -6.83 12.22
CA THR A 39 -8.54 -6.04 13.38
C THR A 39 -8.86 -4.55 13.28
N LYS A 40 -9.29 -4.08 12.10
CA LYS A 40 -9.48 -2.65 11.78
C LYS A 40 -8.21 -1.80 11.97
N GLN A 41 -7.04 -2.45 11.86
CA GLN A 41 -5.75 -1.78 11.94
C GLN A 41 -5.23 -1.48 10.54
N TYR A 42 -4.38 -0.45 10.46
CA TYR A 42 -3.70 -0.07 9.23
C TYR A 42 -2.21 0.17 9.46
N GLU A 43 -1.44 0.01 8.40
CA GLU A 43 -0.04 0.42 8.32
C GLU A 43 0.23 1.00 6.93
N ALA A 44 1.16 1.95 6.84
CA ALA A 44 1.60 2.51 5.57
C ALA A 44 2.94 1.92 5.16
N LEU A 45 3.04 1.44 3.92
CA LEU A 45 4.24 0.89 3.32
C LEU A 45 4.71 1.79 2.18
N SER A 46 5.89 2.39 2.32
CA SER A 46 6.44 3.32 1.31
C SER A 46 6.76 2.60 0.00
N ASN A 47 6.36 3.21 -1.13
CA ASN A 47 6.62 2.67 -2.46
C ASN A 47 7.81 3.37 -3.10
N THR A 48 8.77 2.60 -3.62
CA THR A 48 9.92 3.12 -4.38
C THR A 48 9.61 3.30 -5.86
N GLY A 49 8.46 2.81 -6.32
CA GLY A 49 7.99 2.90 -7.70
C GLY A 49 7.86 4.31 -8.29
N PRO A 50 7.61 5.41 -7.54
CA PRO A 50 7.69 6.77 -8.08
C PRO A 50 9.04 7.08 -8.76
N GLU A 51 10.14 6.54 -8.23
CA GLU A 51 11.50 6.75 -8.74
C GLU A 51 11.89 5.76 -9.86
N ALA A 52 11.07 4.74 -10.12
CA ALA A 52 11.38 3.74 -11.13
C ALA A 52 11.26 4.35 -12.55
N ALA A 53 12.27 4.12 -13.39
CA ALA A 53 12.23 4.53 -14.79
C ALA A 53 11.15 3.75 -15.58
N HIS A 54 11.05 2.43 -15.37
CA HIS A 54 10.11 1.53 -16.03
C HIS A 54 9.63 0.45 -15.05
N GLY A 55 8.55 -0.25 -15.39
CA GLY A 55 8.10 -1.42 -14.61
C GLY A 55 7.49 -1.13 -13.24
N ALA A 56 7.21 0.15 -12.92
CA ALA A 56 6.69 0.57 -11.61
C ALA A 56 5.42 -0.17 -11.18
N GLY A 57 4.54 -0.55 -12.12
CA GLY A 57 3.31 -1.29 -11.82
C GLY A 57 3.57 -2.70 -11.30
N THR A 58 4.35 -3.49 -12.02
CA THR A 58 4.65 -4.89 -11.66
C THR A 58 5.66 -5.02 -10.53
N GLY A 59 6.51 -4.00 -10.34
CA GLY A 59 7.53 -3.95 -9.29
C GLY A 59 7.12 -3.19 -8.04
N ALA A 60 5.86 -2.81 -7.90
CA ALA A 60 5.41 -2.02 -6.76
C ALA A 60 5.53 -2.80 -5.45
N VAL A 61 6.01 -2.13 -4.40
CA VAL A 61 6.21 -2.69 -3.05
C VAL A 61 5.78 -1.71 -1.98
#